data_AF-A0A2V5VMS0-F1
#
_entry.id   AF-A0A2V5VMS0-F1
#
_cell.length_a   1.000
_cell.length_b   1.000
_cell.length_c   1.000
_cell.angle_alpha   90.00
_cell.angle_beta   90.00
_cell.angle_gamma   90.00
#
_symmetry.space_group_name_H-M   'P 1'
#
loop_
_entity.id
_entity.type
_entity.pdbx_description
1 polymer ?
#
loop_
_entity_poly.entity_id
_entity_poly.type
_entity_poly.pdbx_seq_one_letter_code
_entity_poly.pdbx_strand_id
1 'polypeptide(L)'
;MFDRSGNIFGTTYYGGVNGIGAVYQLAPRPTGEWRERVLYSFAADGDGNSPISHLNFDSVGNLYGTTSEGGLGSGTIFKLTRGPNGSWVESLPHLFQGPPDAAFPYSGMINRAGSFYGATTHGGDNDDGAIYKFTP
;
A
#
# COMPACT_ATOMS: atom_id res chain seq x y z
N MET A 1 -7.11 -6.67 5.19
CA MET A 1 -7.50 -5.98 6.44
C MET A 1 -9.02 -5.86 6.50
N PHE A 2 -9.64 -5.96 7.67
CA PHE A 2 -11.09 -5.75 7.85
C PHE A 2 -11.37 -4.34 8.41
N ASP A 3 -12.46 -3.71 8.00
CA ASP A 3 -13.05 -2.59 8.75
C ASP A 3 -14.16 -3.06 9.72
N ARG A 4 -14.71 -2.12 10.50
CA ARG A 4 -15.78 -2.40 11.48
C ARG A 4 -17.09 -2.88 10.85
N SER A 5 -17.29 -2.62 9.56
CA SER A 5 -18.47 -3.05 8.80
C SER A 5 -18.26 -4.41 8.13
N GLY A 6 -17.10 -5.04 8.33
CA GLY A 6 -16.74 -6.34 7.75
C GLY A 6 -16.23 -6.25 6.32
N ASN A 7 -15.94 -5.06 5.79
CA ASN A 7 -15.33 -4.94 4.47
C ASN A 7 -13.86 -5.39 4.51
N ILE A 8 -13.42 -6.11 3.49
CA ILE A 8 -12.02 -6.50 3.30
C ILE A 8 -11.35 -5.51 2.37
N PHE A 9 -10.19 -5.01 2.76
CA PHE A 9 -9.31 -4.20 1.94
C PHE A 9 -8.03 -4.98 1.67
N GLY A 10 -7.58 -4.95 0.42
CA GLY A 10 -6.37 -5.66 0.00
C GLY A 10 -5.75 -5.05 -1.25
N THR A 11 -4.60 -5.59 -1.61
CA THR A 11 -3.88 -5.25 -2.84
C THR A 11 -3.75 -6.47 -3.74
N THR A 12 -3.58 -6.23 -5.04
CA THR A 12 -3.23 -7.28 -6.01
C THR A 12 -1.90 -6.92 -6.66
N TYR A 13 -0.99 -7.90 -6.75
CA TYR A 13 0.32 -7.72 -7.41
C TYR A 13 0.17 -7.31 -8.87
N TYR A 14 -0.72 -8.00 -9.59
CA TYR A 14 -1.14 -7.66 -10.94
C TYR A 14 -2.63 -7.30 -10.96
N GLY A 15 -3.08 -6.68 -12.06
CA GLY A 15 -4.45 -6.22 -12.25
C GLY A 15 -4.57 -4.70 -12.21
N GLY A 16 -5.77 -4.19 -11.95
CA GLY A 16 -6.08 -2.77 -12.17
C GLY A 16 -6.09 -2.42 -13.66
N VAL A 17 -6.29 -1.13 -13.96
CA VAL A 17 -6.43 -0.63 -15.35
C VAL A 17 -5.19 -0.93 -16.20
N ASN A 18 -3.99 -0.86 -15.62
CA ASN A 18 -2.72 -1.02 -16.34
C ASN A 18 -2.06 -2.39 -16.14
N GLY A 19 -2.69 -3.31 -15.40
CA GLY A 19 -2.13 -4.63 -15.10
C GLY A 19 -1.02 -4.65 -14.04
N ILE A 20 -0.62 -3.50 -13.50
CA ILE A 20 0.50 -3.33 -12.54
C ILE A 20 0.08 -3.33 -11.07
N GLY A 21 -1.17 -3.68 -10.81
CA GLY A 21 -1.73 -3.83 -9.47
C GLY A 21 -2.77 -2.79 -9.09
N ALA A 22 -3.52 -3.11 -8.04
CA ALA A 22 -4.62 -2.29 -7.56
C ALA A 22 -4.82 -2.43 -6.06
N VAL A 23 -5.50 -1.44 -5.47
CA VAL A 23 -6.11 -1.52 -4.15
C VAL A 23 -7.61 -1.77 -4.32
N TYR A 24 -8.15 -2.77 -3.63
CA TYR A 24 -9.56 -3.13 -3.73
C TYR A 24 -10.25 -3.20 -2.36
N GLN A 25 -11.57 -3.14 -2.41
CA GLN A 25 -12.48 -3.43 -1.32
C GLN A 25 -13.41 -4.59 -1.72
N LEU A 26 -13.59 -5.56 -0.83
CA LEU A 26 -14.68 -6.53 -0.89
C LEU A 26 -15.67 -6.20 0.23
N ALA A 27 -16.92 -5.94 -0.14
CA ALA A 27 -18.01 -5.72 0.81
C ALA A 27 -18.89 -6.97 0.90
N PRO A 28 -19.16 -7.52 2.10
CA PRO A 28 -20.01 -8.69 2.22
C PRO A 28 -21.46 -8.34 1.85
N ARG A 29 -22.15 -9.24 1.17
CA ARG A 29 -23.59 -9.16 0.92
C ARG A 29 -24.34 -10.11 1.86
N PRO A 30 -25.61 -9.82 2.20
CA PRO A 30 -26.42 -10.71 3.05
C PRO A 30 -26.56 -12.15 2.51
N THR A 31 -26.40 -12.33 1.20
CA THR A 31 -26.48 -13.63 0.51
C THR A 31 -25.18 -14.45 0.60
N GLY A 32 -24.14 -13.95 1.27
CA GLY A 32 -22.83 -14.62 1.40
C GLY A 32 -21.84 -14.31 0.27
N GLU A 33 -22.29 -13.61 -0.77
CA GLU A 33 -21.43 -13.11 -1.85
C GLU A 33 -20.63 -11.87 -1.40
N TRP A 34 -19.57 -11.55 -2.12
CA TRP A 34 -18.80 -10.33 -1.92
C TRP A 34 -18.96 -9.40 -3.13
N ARG A 35 -19.21 -8.11 -2.87
CA ARG A 35 -19.14 -7.07 -3.90
C ARG A 35 -17.73 -6.50 -3.93
N GLU A 36 -17.04 -6.70 -5.04
CA GLU A 36 -15.76 -6.07 -5.30
C GLU A 36 -15.93 -4.61 -5.73
N ARG A 37 -14.98 -3.77 -5.33
CA ARG A 37 -14.77 -2.42 -5.84
C ARG A 37 -13.27 -2.12 -5.87
N VAL A 38 -12.75 -1.77 -7.03
CA VAL A 38 -11.40 -1.18 -7.16
C VAL A 38 -11.43 0.23 -6.56
N LEU A 39 -10.53 0.49 -5.62
CA LEU A 39 -10.39 1.78 -4.95
C LEU A 39 -9.35 2.66 -5.65
N TYR A 40 -8.25 2.04 -6.07
CA TYR A 40 -7.16 2.68 -6.79
C TYR A 40 -6.51 1.67 -7.75
N SER A 41 -6.17 2.12 -8.96
CA SER A 41 -5.33 1.36 -9.89
C SER A 41 -4.05 2.14 -10.08
N PHE A 42 -2.92 1.49 -9.84
CA PHE A 42 -1.63 2.13 -9.99
C PHE A 42 -1.32 2.40 -11.47
N ALA A 43 -0.51 3.43 -11.72
CA ALA A 43 -0.10 3.89 -13.04
C ALA A 43 1.44 4.00 -13.11
N ALA A 44 2.05 3.46 -14.17
CA ALA A 44 3.51 3.40 -14.29
C ALA A 44 4.20 4.77 -14.47
N ASP A 45 3.53 5.88 -14.19
CA ASP A 45 3.95 7.28 -14.36
C ASP A 45 4.61 7.90 -13.11
N GLY A 46 5.22 7.07 -12.27
CA GLY A 46 5.96 7.51 -11.08
C GLY A 46 5.23 7.26 -9.75
N ASP A 47 4.05 6.65 -9.79
CA ASP A 47 3.45 6.01 -8.61
C ASP A 47 4.08 4.64 -8.32
N GLY A 48 3.51 3.88 -7.39
CA GLY A 48 3.98 2.56 -7.03
C GLY A 48 3.54 1.43 -7.99
N ASN A 49 4.36 0.40 -8.17
CA ASN A 49 4.03 -0.80 -8.94
C ASN A 49 4.05 -2.05 -8.05
N SER A 50 3.19 -3.02 -8.34
CA SER A 50 3.27 -4.36 -7.77
C SER A 50 3.07 -4.34 -6.25
N PRO A 51 1.90 -3.89 -5.77
CA PRO A 51 1.62 -3.79 -4.35
C PRO A 51 1.52 -5.18 -3.71
N ILE A 52 2.57 -5.57 -2.97
CA ILE A 52 2.62 -6.76 -2.11
C ILE A 52 2.59 -6.29 -0.66
N SER A 53 1.43 -5.86 -0.17
CA SER A 53 1.32 -5.50 1.23
C SER A 53 -0.08 -5.66 1.80
N HIS A 54 -0.14 -5.98 3.08
CA HIS A 54 -1.34 -5.70 3.84
C HIS A 54 -1.49 -4.18 4.01
N LEU A 55 -2.74 -3.73 3.91
CA LEU A 55 -3.08 -2.34 4.15
C LEU A 55 -3.29 -2.08 5.64
N ASN A 56 -3.03 -0.84 6.06
CA ASN A 56 -3.29 -0.38 7.41
C ASN A 56 -4.13 0.91 7.39
N PHE A 57 -5.07 1.04 8.32
CA PHE A 57 -5.77 2.30 8.56
C PHE A 57 -4.98 3.19 9.53
N ASP A 58 -5.02 4.51 9.32
CA ASP A 58 -4.80 5.49 10.38
C ASP A 58 -6.10 5.80 11.15
N SER A 59 -6.00 6.65 12.17
CA SER A 59 -7.14 7.00 13.04
C SER A 59 -8.25 7.80 12.36
N VAL A 60 -7.97 8.41 11.20
CA VAL A 60 -8.93 9.21 10.43
C VAL A 60 -9.45 8.47 9.19
N GLY A 61 -9.01 7.23 8.96
CA GLY A 61 -9.52 6.34 7.93
C GLY A 61 -8.76 6.37 6.60
N ASN A 62 -7.55 6.92 6.56
CA ASN A 62 -6.68 6.78 5.39
C ASN A 62 -6.07 5.38 5.36
N LEU A 63 -5.87 4.85 4.16
CA LEU A 63 -5.22 3.56 3.93
C LEU A 63 -3.75 3.77 3.59
N TYR A 64 -2.86 3.03 4.26
CA TYR A 64 -1.43 3.00 3.95
C TYR A 64 -1.03 1.59 3.53
N GLY A 65 -0.11 1.52 2.57
CA GLY A 65 0.50 0.27 2.11
C GLY A 65 1.82 0.55 1.43
N THR A 66 2.44 -0.50 0.91
CA THR A 66 3.66 -0.41 0.12
C THR A 66 3.51 -1.03 -1.26
N THR A 67 4.29 -0.50 -2.19
CA THR A 67 4.55 -1.10 -3.49
C THR A 67 5.99 -1.60 -3.54
N SER A 68 6.24 -2.79 -4.09
CA SER A 68 7.61 -3.31 -4.17
C SER A 68 8.44 -2.55 -5.19
N GLU A 69 7.79 -2.02 -6.23
CA GLU A 69 8.43 -1.30 -7.33
C GLU A 69 7.73 0.04 -7.57
N GLY A 70 8.15 0.77 -8.61
CA GLY A 70 7.65 2.11 -8.93
C GLY A 70 8.33 3.20 -8.09
N GLY A 71 7.76 4.40 -8.08
CA GLY A 71 8.38 5.58 -7.53
C GLY A 71 9.68 5.90 -8.26
N LEU A 72 10.79 5.81 -7.53
CA LEU A 72 12.15 5.94 -8.09
C LEU A 72 12.73 4.60 -8.61
N GLY A 73 11.91 3.56 -8.71
CA GLY A 73 12.29 2.20 -9.11
C GLY A 73 12.47 1.23 -7.94
N SER A 74 12.40 1.71 -6.70
CA SER A 74 12.69 0.93 -5.48
C SER A 74 11.48 0.69 -4.57
N GLY A 75 10.28 1.10 -5.01
CA GLY A 75 9.05 0.98 -4.24
C GLY A 75 8.61 2.28 -3.57
N THR A 76 7.42 2.25 -2.99
CA THR A 76 6.81 3.41 -2.30
C THR A 76 6.12 2.99 -1.02
N ILE A 77 5.96 3.94 -0.09
CA ILE A 77 4.85 3.92 0.86
C ILE A 77 3.77 4.82 0.25
N PHE A 78 2.61 4.25 -0.07
CA PHE A 78 1.47 5.00 -0.59
C PHE A 78 0.43 5.22 0.49
N LYS A 79 -0.34 6.30 0.33
CA LYS A 79 -1.49 6.66 1.17
C LYS A 79 -2.70 6.93 0.28
N LEU A 80 -3.80 6.23 0.52
CA LEU A 80 -5.10 6.57 -0.05
C LEU A 80 -5.95 7.32 0.97
N THR A 81 -6.40 8.51 0.58
CA THR A 81 -7.32 9.36 1.36
C THR A 81 -8.70 9.32 0.73
N ARG A 82 -9.77 9.22 1.54
CA ARG A 82 -11.14 9.33 1.03
C ARG A 82 -11.43 10.78 0.64
N GLY A 83 -11.77 10.98 -0.63
CA GLY A 83 -12.33 12.23 -1.14
C GLY A 83 -13.80 12.42 -0.75
N PRO A 84 -14.33 13.65 -0.89
CA PRO A 84 -15.70 14.00 -0.49
C PRO A 84 -16.79 13.19 -1.21
N ASN A 85 -16.50 12.70 -2.42
CA ASN A 85 -17.43 11.90 -3.23
C ASN A 85 -17.24 10.39 -3.03
N GLY A 86 -16.48 9.97 -2.01
CA GLY A 86 -16.15 8.57 -1.78
C GLY A 86 -15.17 7.98 -2.81
N SER A 87 -14.52 8.83 -3.62
CA SER A 87 -13.33 8.48 -4.38
C SER A 87 -12.13 8.31 -3.44
N TRP A 88 -11.10 7.64 -3.90
CA TRP A 88 -9.81 7.58 -3.21
C TRP A 88 -8.79 8.36 -4.01
N VAL A 89 -7.99 9.15 -3.30
CA VAL A 89 -6.89 9.94 -3.87
C VAL A 89 -5.60 9.43 -3.28
N GLU A 90 -4.67 9.09 -4.15
CA GLU A 90 -3.33 8.65 -3.76
C GLU A 90 -2.43 9.85 -3.43
N SER A 91 -1.53 9.62 -2.48
CA SER A 91 -0.32 10.40 -2.28
C SER A 91 0.81 9.44 -1.92
N LEU A 92 2.06 9.83 -2.20
CA LEU A 92 3.25 9.04 -1.95
C LEU A 92 4.06 9.70 -0.82
N PRO A 93 3.71 9.47 0.46
CA PRO A 93 4.44 10.06 1.58
C PRO A 93 5.91 9.65 1.65
N HIS A 94 6.30 8.53 1.03
CA HIS A 94 7.69 8.13 0.93
C HIS A 94 7.98 7.38 -0.38
N LEU A 95 9.07 7.77 -1.03
CA LEU A 95 9.67 7.07 -2.16
C LEU A 95 10.97 6.47 -1.66
N PHE A 96 11.10 5.15 -1.75
CA PHE A 96 12.35 4.47 -1.43
C PHE A 96 13.41 4.85 -2.48
N GLN A 97 14.61 5.20 -2.01
CA GLN A 97 15.68 5.70 -2.90
C GLN A 97 16.58 4.59 -3.45
N GLY A 98 16.48 3.38 -2.91
CA GLY A 98 17.50 2.35 -3.13
C GLY A 98 18.60 2.39 -2.08
N PRO A 99 19.55 1.44 -2.12
CA PRO A 99 20.64 1.37 -1.15
C PRO A 99 21.45 2.69 -1.14
N PRO A 100 21.77 3.26 0.04
CA PRO A 100 21.69 2.67 1.38
C PRO A 100 20.37 2.89 2.15
N ASP A 101 19.37 3.59 1.58
CA ASP A 101 18.09 3.86 2.25
C ASP A 101 17.31 2.57 2.51
N ALA A 102 16.54 2.13 1.53
CA ALA A 102 15.77 0.90 1.55
C ALA A 102 15.22 0.68 0.14
N ALA A 103 14.93 -0.58 -0.21
CA ALA A 103 14.34 -0.91 -1.49
C ALA A 103 13.58 -2.24 -1.48
N PHE A 104 12.53 -2.30 -2.29
CA PHE A 104 11.69 -3.48 -2.50
C PHE A 104 11.01 -3.97 -1.21
N PRO A 105 10.05 -3.19 -0.66
CA PRO A 105 9.28 -3.56 0.53
C PRO A 105 8.22 -4.64 0.21
N TYR A 106 8.62 -5.92 0.24
CA TYR A 106 7.74 -7.06 -0.05
C TYR A 106 6.85 -7.53 1.12
N SER A 107 7.14 -7.10 2.34
CA SER A 107 6.50 -7.63 3.57
C SER A 107 5.35 -6.76 4.11
N GLY A 108 5.04 -5.65 3.43
CA GLY A 108 4.08 -4.65 3.91
C GLY A 108 4.52 -3.96 5.21
N MET A 109 3.54 -3.45 5.95
CA MET A 109 3.78 -2.73 7.22
C MET A 109 2.82 -3.19 8.31
N ILE A 110 3.24 -3.00 9.56
CA ILE A 110 2.38 -3.06 10.74
C ILE A 110 2.21 -1.67 11.36
N ASN A 111 0.98 -1.29 11.68
CA ASN A 111 0.72 -0.06 12.44
C ASN A 111 0.84 -0.31 13.95
N ARG A 112 1.68 0.47 14.62
CA ARG A 112 1.76 0.53 16.08
C ARG A 112 1.70 1.99 16.54
N ALA A 113 0.56 2.36 17.13
CA ALA A 113 0.32 3.69 17.70
C ALA A 113 0.55 4.84 16.71
N GLY A 114 0.18 4.66 15.44
CA GLY A 114 0.29 5.70 14.39
C GLY A 114 1.62 5.69 13.64
N SER A 115 2.60 4.92 14.10
CA SER A 115 3.81 4.64 13.32
C SER A 115 3.69 3.29 12.61
N PHE A 116 4.17 3.24 11.37
CA PHE A 116 4.23 2.05 10.56
C PHE A 116 5.65 1.47 10.58
N TYR A 117 5.75 0.17 10.73
CA TYR A 117 7.03 -0.55 10.74
C TYR A 117 7.01 -1.62 9.66
N GLY A 118 8.08 -1.73 8.90
CA GLY A 118 8.19 -2.69 7.80
C GLY A 118 9.62 -3.09 7.53
N ALA A 119 9.80 -4.01 6.58
CA ALA A 119 11.10 -4.50 6.16
C ALA A 119 11.25 -4.43 4.64
N THR A 120 12.47 -4.16 4.19
CA THR A 120 12.89 -4.17 2.78
C THR A 120 13.95 -5.24 2.54
N THR A 121 14.04 -5.75 1.30
CA THR A 121 15.06 -6.76 0.96
C THR A 121 16.40 -6.15 0.57
N HIS A 122 16.42 -4.85 0.27
CA HIS A 122 17.61 -4.07 -0.03
C HIS A 122 17.67 -2.81 0.88
N GLY A 123 18.86 -2.25 1.05
CA GLY A 123 19.16 -1.12 1.94
C GLY A 123 20.15 -1.43 3.06
N GLY A 124 20.54 -0.40 3.81
CA GLY A 124 21.60 -0.48 4.81
C GLY A 124 23.02 -0.55 4.22
N ASP A 125 24.02 -0.63 5.10
CA ASP A 125 25.44 -0.53 4.72
C ASP A 125 25.94 -1.67 3.80
N ASN A 126 25.32 -2.85 3.91
CA ASN A 126 25.70 -4.04 3.13
C ASN A 126 24.65 -4.45 2.10
N ASP A 127 23.58 -3.68 1.93
CA ASP A 127 22.46 -4.01 1.06
C ASP A 127 21.71 -5.33 1.40
N ASP A 128 21.78 -5.77 2.66
CA ASP A 128 21.11 -6.99 3.15
C ASP A 128 19.65 -6.75 3.61
N GLY A 129 19.11 -5.56 3.34
CA GLY A 129 17.78 -5.13 3.75
C GLY A 129 17.78 -4.25 5.00
N ALA A 130 16.66 -3.56 5.21
CA ALA A 130 16.48 -2.66 6.33
C ALA A 130 15.12 -2.86 7.02
N ILE A 131 15.08 -2.67 8.33
CA ILE A 131 13.84 -2.45 9.08
C ILE A 131 13.64 -0.95 9.20
N TYR A 132 12.49 -0.45 8.75
CA TYR A 132 12.18 0.98 8.81
C TYR A 132 11.01 1.27 9.75
N LYS A 133 10.98 2.52 10.22
CA LYS A 133 9.84 3.15 10.88
C LYS A 133 9.42 4.35 10.05
N PHE A 134 8.16 4.36 9.62
CA PHE A 134 7.52 5.49 8.97
C PHE A 134 6.48 6.11 9.91
N THR A 135 6.50 7.42 10.09
CA THR A 135 5.49 8.16 10.87
C THR A 135 4.88 9.23 9.97
N PRO A 136 3.57 9.14 9.66
CA PRO A 136 2.87 10.13 8.84
C PRO A 136 2.81 11.52 9.46
#